data_AF-A0A914PA04-F1
#
_entry.id   AF-A0A914PA04-F1
#
_cell.length_a   1.000
_cell.length_b   1.000
_cell.length_c   1.000
_cell.angle_alpha   90.00
_cell.angle_beta   90.00
_cell.angle_gamma   90.00
#
_symmetry.space_group_name_H-M   'P 1'
#
loop_
_entity.id
_entity.type
_entity.pdbx_description
1 polymer ?
#
loop_
_entity_poly.entity_id
_entity_poly.type
_entity_poly.pdbx_seq_one_letter_code
_entity_poly.pdbx_strand_id
1 'polypeptide(L)'
;MILQKNKIFPTTVTFVITFTLTLVTKLSIGRLRPHFIDVCKPNIDLVECSSKPLYIFDYVCTSGNTYADMSARKSFFSGHSSFSMTTVGFCVFYIQHRLGYVLNSQAVIPFIQMALISAGSIIGFSRIVDHSHHWSDVLIGQFVGIFIAYIIVFKITRMFSKTKIL
;
A
#
# COMPACT_ATOMS: atom_id res chain seq x y z
N MET A 1 -13.45 28.13 -13.47
CA MET A 1 -13.76 28.32 -12.03
C MET A 1 -14.68 27.23 -11.44
N ILE A 2 -15.11 26.20 -12.19
CA ILE A 2 -16.09 25.18 -11.72
C ILE A 2 -15.43 23.98 -11.00
N LEU A 3 -14.11 23.77 -11.13
CA LEU A 3 -13.40 22.63 -10.50
C LEU A 3 -13.00 22.83 -9.02
N GLN A 4 -13.26 24.00 -8.42
CA GLN A 4 -12.91 24.26 -7.01
C GLN A 4 -14.00 23.82 -6.00
N LYS A 5 -15.18 23.36 -6.45
CA LYS A 5 -16.32 23.16 -5.55
C LYS A 5 -16.33 21.87 -4.72
N ASN A 6 -15.50 20.86 -5.00
CA ASN A 6 -15.44 19.65 -4.16
C ASN A 6 -14.01 19.13 -3.99
N LYS A 7 -13.25 19.71 -3.03
CA LYS A 7 -11.94 19.19 -2.62
C LYS A 7 -12.01 17.77 -2.01
N ILE A 8 -13.20 17.35 -1.55
CA ILE A 8 -13.50 16.02 -1.04
C ILE A 8 -13.53 14.96 -2.16
N PHE A 9 -13.94 15.34 -3.37
CA PHE A 9 -14.11 14.40 -4.47
C PHE A 9 -12.81 13.67 -4.86
N PRO A 10 -11.67 14.36 -5.11
CA PRO A 10 -10.45 13.67 -5.51
C PRO A 10 -9.81 12.82 -4.41
N THR A 11 -9.94 13.21 -3.13
CA THR A 11 -9.46 12.38 -2.02
C THR A 11 -10.25 11.08 -1.93
N THR A 12 -11.58 11.14 -2.00
CA THR A 12 -12.42 9.94 -1.91
C THR A 12 -12.18 8.99 -3.09
N VAL A 13 -12.06 9.52 -4.30
CA VAL A 13 -11.74 8.71 -5.50
C VAL A 13 -10.40 7.99 -5.36
N THR A 14 -9.39 8.68 -4.81
CA THR A 14 -8.06 8.09 -4.56
C THR A 14 -8.12 6.89 -3.60
N PHE A 15 -8.88 7.03 -2.50
CA PHE A 15 -9.07 5.95 -1.52
C PHE A 15 -9.79 4.76 -2.14
N VAL A 16 -10.88 4.99 -2.87
CA VAL A 16 -11.66 3.92 -3.52
C VAL A 16 -10.79 3.16 -4.53
N ILE A 17 -10.03 3.85 -5.37
CA ILE A 17 -9.15 3.20 -6.35
C ILE A 17 -8.08 2.35 -5.65
N THR A 18 -7.42 2.89 -4.63
CA THR A 18 -6.39 2.17 -3.87
C THR A 18 -6.97 0.94 -3.17
N PHE A 19 -8.17 1.06 -2.59
CA PHE A 19 -8.86 -0.06 -1.94
C PHE A 19 -9.22 -1.17 -2.91
N THR A 20 -9.88 -0.82 -4.01
CA THR A 20 -10.31 -1.80 -5.02
C THR A 20 -9.12 -2.53 -5.61
N LEU A 21 -8.04 -1.82 -6.00
CA LEU A 21 -6.81 -2.45 -6.49
C LEU A 21 -6.21 -3.41 -5.46
N THR A 22 -6.07 -2.96 -4.22
CA THR A 22 -5.52 -3.80 -3.14
C THR A 22 -6.37 -5.06 -2.91
N LEU A 23 -7.70 -4.94 -2.93
CA LEU A 23 -8.61 -6.06 -2.73
C LEU A 23 -8.50 -7.07 -3.88
N VAL A 24 -8.59 -6.58 -5.13
CA VAL A 24 -8.49 -7.42 -6.33
C VAL A 24 -7.18 -8.19 -6.31
N THR A 25 -6.06 -7.51 -6.12
CA THR A 25 -4.74 -8.18 -6.13
C THR A 25 -4.60 -9.21 -5.01
N LYS A 26 -5.07 -8.91 -3.80
CA LYS A 26 -5.04 -9.86 -2.68
C LYS A 26 -5.84 -11.13 -2.95
N LEU A 27 -7.00 -10.99 -3.60
CA LEU A 27 -7.87 -12.12 -3.93
C LEU A 27 -7.35 -12.90 -5.15
N SER A 28 -6.66 -12.25 -6.09
CA SER A 28 -6.14 -12.90 -7.29
C SER A 28 -4.84 -13.68 -7.08
N ILE A 29 -3.92 -13.18 -6.25
CA ILE A 29 -2.57 -13.77 -6.14
C ILE A 29 -2.50 -14.86 -5.06
N GLY A 30 -3.20 -14.71 -3.93
CA GLY A 30 -3.21 -15.74 -2.89
C GLY A 30 -1.86 -16.03 -2.21
N ARG A 31 -0.90 -15.09 -2.26
CA ARG A 31 0.44 -15.28 -1.67
C ARG A 31 0.37 -15.44 -0.14
N LEU A 32 1.06 -16.45 0.37
CA LEU A 32 1.20 -16.74 1.80
C LEU A 32 2.02 -15.66 2.53
N ARG A 33 1.62 -15.34 3.77
CA ARG A 33 2.35 -14.44 4.68
C ARG A 33 3.49 -15.16 5.41
N PRO A 34 4.49 -14.44 5.94
CA PRO A 34 5.58 -15.07 6.71
C PRO A 34 5.11 -15.87 7.93
N HIS A 35 4.09 -15.40 8.65
CA HIS A 35 3.50 -16.08 9.81
C HIS A 35 2.50 -17.20 9.45
N PHE A 36 2.44 -17.62 8.18
CA PHE A 36 1.46 -18.60 7.72
C PHE A 36 1.58 -19.95 8.46
N ILE A 37 2.81 -20.43 8.69
CA ILE A 37 3.06 -21.73 9.32
C ILE A 37 2.55 -21.75 10.77
N ASP A 38 2.74 -20.66 11.51
CA ASP A 38 2.25 -20.52 12.89
C ASP A 38 0.72 -20.53 12.98
N VAL A 39 0.04 -19.98 11.96
CA VAL A 39 -1.42 -19.92 11.91
C VAL A 39 -2.01 -21.25 11.46
N CYS A 40 -1.49 -21.82 10.37
CA CYS A 40 -2.04 -23.03 9.77
C CYS A 40 -1.68 -24.29 10.59
N LYS A 41 -0.48 -24.34 11.18
CA LYS A 41 0.09 -25.54 11.84
C LYS A 41 -0.17 -26.80 10.99
N PRO A 42 0.46 -26.92 9.81
CA PRO A 42 0.18 -28.02 8.91
C PRO A 42 0.59 -29.35 9.53
N ASN A 43 -0.20 -30.40 9.30
CA ASN A 43 0.16 -31.75 9.74
C ASN A 43 1.31 -32.30 8.86
N ILE A 44 2.52 -32.31 9.41
CA ILE A 44 3.74 -32.77 8.75
C ILE A 44 3.94 -34.29 8.81
N ASP A 45 3.17 -35.01 9.63
CA ASP A 45 3.27 -36.47 9.76
C ASP A 45 2.81 -37.22 8.50
N LEU A 46 2.14 -36.52 7.59
CA LEU A 46 1.68 -37.03 6.29
C LEU A 46 2.78 -37.04 5.22
N VAL A 47 3.97 -36.49 5.50
CA VAL A 47 5.05 -36.34 4.52
C VAL A 47 6.27 -37.13 4.97
N GLU A 48 6.65 -38.16 4.21
CA GLU A 48 7.90 -38.88 4.47
C GLU A 48 9.09 -37.90 4.34
N CYS A 49 9.80 -37.67 5.45
CA CYS A 49 11.00 -36.86 5.49
C CYS A 49 12.11 -37.51 4.65
N SER A 50 12.18 -37.18 3.36
CA SER A 50 13.27 -37.57 2.48
C SER A 50 14.45 -36.61 2.62
N SER A 51 15.67 -37.09 2.36
CA SER A 51 16.92 -36.31 2.43
C SER A 51 17.06 -35.22 1.35
N LYS A 52 16.02 -34.96 0.55
CA LYS A 52 15.97 -33.93 -0.48
C LYS A 52 14.92 -32.87 -0.10
N PRO A 53 15.13 -31.58 -0.43
CA PRO A 53 14.14 -30.55 -0.19
C PRO A 53 12.87 -30.85 -1.00
N LEU A 54 11.79 -31.19 -0.28
CA LEU A 54 10.48 -31.46 -0.86
C LEU A 54 9.60 -30.21 -0.72
N TYR A 55 8.92 -29.83 -1.80
CA TYR A 55 7.95 -28.74 -1.76
C TYR A 55 6.53 -29.30 -1.61
N ILE A 56 5.80 -28.87 -0.58
CA ILE A 56 4.47 -29.35 -0.26
C ILE A 56 3.43 -28.36 -0.82
N PHE A 57 2.64 -28.81 -1.79
CA PHE A 57 1.57 -28.00 -2.38
C PHE A 57 0.23 -28.19 -1.65
N ASP A 58 -0.02 -29.41 -1.18
CA ASP A 58 -1.26 -29.78 -0.48
C ASP A 58 -0.99 -30.00 1.00
N TYR A 59 -1.69 -29.26 1.86
CA TYR A 59 -1.57 -29.36 3.30
C TYR A 59 -2.94 -29.13 3.96
N VAL A 60 -3.14 -29.77 5.10
CA VAL A 60 -4.32 -29.59 5.94
C VAL A 60 -3.89 -28.81 7.18
N CYS A 61 -4.53 -27.65 7.40
CA CYS A 61 -4.30 -26.84 8.59
C CYS A 61 -5.01 -27.46 9.79
N THR A 62 -4.29 -27.62 10.90
CA THR A 62 -4.80 -28.28 12.12
C THR A 62 -5.29 -27.28 13.18
N SER A 63 -5.11 -25.98 12.94
CA SER A 63 -5.52 -24.90 13.87
C SER A 63 -7.04 -24.77 14.04
N GLY A 64 -7.82 -25.29 13.09
CA GLY A 64 -9.28 -25.22 13.07
C GLY A 64 -9.86 -23.83 12.76
N ASN A 65 -9.02 -22.81 12.54
CA ASN A 65 -9.45 -21.43 12.28
C ASN A 65 -9.34 -21.07 10.80
N THR A 66 -10.38 -21.43 10.04
CA THR A 66 -10.45 -21.21 8.59
C THR A 66 -10.33 -19.74 8.19
N TYR A 67 -10.81 -18.81 9.02
CA TYR A 67 -10.69 -17.37 8.77
C TYR A 67 -9.24 -16.88 8.87
N ALA A 68 -8.51 -17.33 9.90
CA ALA A 68 -7.12 -16.98 10.09
C ALA A 68 -6.25 -17.56 8.95
N ASP A 69 -6.53 -18.80 8.53
CA ASP A 69 -5.84 -19.46 7.42
C ASP A 69 -6.05 -18.70 6.09
N MET A 70 -7.31 -18.35 5.77
CA MET A 70 -7.62 -17.55 4.57
C MET A 70 -6.98 -16.16 4.63
N SER A 71 -6.88 -15.56 5.80
CA SER A 71 -6.24 -14.25 6.00
C SER A 71 -4.73 -14.31 5.81
N ALA A 72 -4.10 -15.40 6.25
CA ALA A 72 -2.67 -15.66 6.09
C ALA A 72 -2.29 -15.95 4.63
N ARG A 73 -3.26 -16.27 3.75
CA ARG A 73 -3.09 -16.39 2.28
C ARG A 73 -3.22 -15.07 1.50
N LYS A 74 -3.44 -13.94 2.19
CA LYS A 74 -3.63 -12.62 1.56
C LYS A 74 -2.46 -11.68 1.86
N SER A 75 -1.26 -12.03 1.38
CA SER A 75 -0.03 -11.24 1.60
C SER A 75 0.18 -10.13 0.57
N PHE A 76 -0.08 -10.38 -0.72
CA PHE A 76 0.34 -9.45 -1.79
C PHE A 76 -0.77 -8.48 -2.23
N PHE A 77 -0.53 -7.18 -2.41
CA PHE A 77 0.51 -6.34 -1.80
C PHE A 77 -0.02 -5.74 -0.48
N SER A 78 0.84 -5.11 0.32
CA SER A 78 0.43 -4.61 1.63
C SER A 78 -0.54 -3.43 1.50
N GLY A 79 -1.76 -3.61 2.03
CA GLY A 79 -2.77 -2.56 2.05
C GLY A 79 -2.38 -1.38 2.94
N HIS A 80 -1.84 -1.63 4.14
CA HIS A 80 -1.37 -0.55 5.01
C HIS A 80 -0.31 0.31 4.32
N SER A 81 0.58 -0.33 3.58
CA SER A 81 1.65 0.35 2.86
C SER A 81 1.16 1.14 1.64
N SER A 82 0.19 0.61 0.89
CA SER A 82 -0.37 1.33 -0.26
C SER A 82 -1.21 2.51 0.20
N PHE A 83 -2.10 2.33 1.18
CA PHE A 83 -2.92 3.42 1.70
C PHE A 83 -2.12 4.54 2.34
N SER A 84 -1.13 4.21 3.18
CA SER A 84 -0.28 5.22 3.82
C SER A 84 0.43 6.05 2.76
N MET A 85 1.01 5.38 1.76
CA MET A 85 1.81 6.06 0.74
C MET A 85 0.95 6.83 -0.27
N THR A 86 -0.24 6.34 -0.63
CA THR A 86 -1.18 7.11 -1.45
C THR A 86 -1.60 8.41 -0.75
N THR A 87 -1.92 8.32 0.55
CA THR A 87 -2.34 9.48 1.35
C THR A 87 -1.21 10.50 1.46
N VAL A 88 -0.02 10.03 1.82
CA VAL A 88 1.18 10.88 1.92
C VAL A 88 1.54 11.50 0.56
N GLY A 89 1.50 10.74 -0.52
CA GLY A 89 1.77 11.23 -1.87
C GLY A 89 0.84 12.37 -2.26
N PHE A 90 -0.46 12.22 -1.99
CA PHE A 90 -1.43 13.30 -2.22
C PHE A 90 -1.10 14.55 -1.37
N CYS A 91 -0.80 14.38 -0.08
CA CYS A 91 -0.41 15.47 0.80
C CYS A 91 0.85 16.20 0.33
N VAL A 92 1.88 15.46 -0.10
CA VAL A 92 3.14 16.01 -0.62
C VAL A 92 2.88 16.92 -1.81
N PHE A 93 2.12 16.45 -2.79
CA PHE A 93 1.79 17.26 -3.97
C PHE A 93 0.87 18.45 -3.63
N TYR A 94 -0.08 18.26 -2.71
CA TYR A 94 -0.99 19.32 -2.28
C TYR A 94 -0.24 20.44 -1.55
N ILE A 95 0.67 20.08 -0.63
CA ILE A 95 1.56 21.00 0.07
C ILE A 95 2.45 21.74 -0.93
N GLN A 96 3.04 21.03 -1.90
CA GLN A 96 3.86 21.66 -2.94
C GLN A 96 3.08 22.73 -3.69
N HIS A 97 1.84 22.43 -4.08
CA HIS A 97 1.00 23.36 -4.84
C HIS A 97 0.54 24.57 -4.01
N ARG A 98 0.17 24.36 -2.73
CA ARG A 98 -0.42 25.43 -1.89
C ARG A 98 0.63 26.26 -1.15
N LEU A 99 1.58 25.59 -0.50
CA LEU A 99 2.59 26.24 0.34
C LEU A 99 3.84 26.63 -0.46
N GLY A 100 4.09 25.99 -1.61
CA GLY A 100 5.16 26.36 -2.55
C GLY A 100 5.14 27.84 -2.93
N TYR A 101 3.94 28.35 -3.20
CA TYR A 101 3.76 29.75 -3.58
C TYR A 101 3.85 30.72 -2.38
N VAL A 102 3.41 30.29 -1.20
CA VAL A 102 3.28 31.17 -0.02
C VAL A 102 4.60 31.32 0.73
N LEU A 103 5.29 30.21 1.00
CA LEU A 103 6.47 30.23 1.87
C LEU A 103 7.75 30.61 1.13
N ASN A 104 7.79 30.51 -0.21
CA ASN A 104 8.94 30.79 -1.08
C ASN A 104 10.31 30.36 -0.51
N SER A 105 10.32 29.29 0.30
CA SER A 105 11.49 28.81 1.01
C SER A 105 11.94 27.51 0.37
N GLN A 106 13.21 27.46 -0.03
CA GLN A 106 13.79 26.32 -0.75
C GLN A 106 13.97 25.08 0.13
N ALA A 107 14.01 25.21 1.47
CA ALA A 107 14.34 24.11 2.38
C ALA A 107 13.16 23.60 3.22
N VAL A 108 12.25 24.48 3.65
CA VAL A 108 11.18 24.11 4.60
C VAL A 108 10.19 23.13 3.99
N ILE A 109 9.78 23.37 2.74
CA ILE A 109 8.80 22.53 2.04
C ILE A 109 9.34 21.11 1.78
N PRO A 110 10.54 20.92 1.19
CA PRO A 110 11.07 19.58 1.00
C PRO A 110 11.33 18.87 2.32
N PHE A 111 11.68 19.58 3.40
CA PHE A 111 11.83 18.96 4.72
C PHE A 111 10.51 18.40 5.25
N ILE A 112 9.42 19.16 5.16
CA ILE A 112 8.07 18.70 5.56
C ILE A 112 7.65 17.50 4.68
N GLN A 113 7.91 17.55 3.37
CA GLN A 113 7.58 16.44 2.46
C GLN A 113 8.36 15.17 2.79
N MET A 114 9.66 15.29 3.09
CA MET A 114 10.49 14.17 3.52
C MET A 114 9.98 13.58 4.84
N ALA A 115 9.57 14.41 5.79
CA ALA A 115 8.99 13.94 7.05
C ALA A 115 7.66 13.19 6.86
N LEU A 116 6.82 13.62 5.91
CA LEU A 116 5.58 12.91 5.59
C LEU A 116 5.85 11.57 4.90
N ILE A 117 6.79 11.54 3.95
CA ILE A 117 7.21 10.31 3.25
C ILE A 117 7.78 9.31 4.26
N SER A 118 8.66 9.75 5.16
CA SER A 118 9.22 8.87 6.19
C SER A 118 8.14 8.32 7.12
N ALA A 119 7.18 9.14 7.56
CA ALA A 119 6.05 8.68 8.35
C ALA A 119 5.21 7.60 7.62
N GLY A 120 4.95 7.81 6.32
CA GLY A 120 4.26 6.83 5.47
C GLY A 120 5.03 5.51 5.31
N SER A 121 6.35 5.59 5.15
CA SER A 121 7.24 4.42 5.07
C SER A 121 7.36 3.66 6.38
N ILE A 122 7.39 4.35 7.54
CA ILE A 122 7.42 3.70 8.87
C ILE A 122 6.18 2.81 9.07
N ILE A 123 5.01 3.25 8.62
CA ILE A 123 3.79 2.42 8.64
C ILE A 123 3.99 1.15 7.81
N GLY A 124 4.61 1.24 6.63
CA GLY A 124 4.97 0.09 5.81
C GLY A 124 5.98 -0.84 6.49
N PHE A 125 7.05 -0.28 7.06
CA PHE A 125 8.09 -1.05 7.75
C PHE A 125 7.58 -1.77 9.00
N SER A 126 6.62 -1.19 9.73
CA SER A 126 5.95 -1.88 10.84
C SER A 126 5.39 -3.24 10.42
N ARG A 127 4.90 -3.36 9.18
CA ARG A 127 4.35 -4.63 8.66
C ARG A 127 5.41 -5.69 8.36
N ILE A 128 6.65 -5.28 8.12
CA ILE A 128 7.80 -6.17 7.96
C ILE A 128 8.24 -6.68 9.34
N VAL A 129 8.35 -5.75 10.31
CA VAL A 129 8.71 -6.06 11.70
C VAL A 129 7.68 -7.01 12.34
N ASP A 130 6.39 -6.77 12.11
CA ASP A 130 5.30 -7.63 12.62
C ASP A 130 5.17 -8.98 11.86
N HIS A 131 6.14 -9.35 11.01
CA HIS A 131 6.11 -10.54 10.14
C HIS A 131 4.80 -10.73 9.36
N SER A 132 4.11 -9.63 9.08
CA SER A 132 2.80 -9.64 8.43
C SER A 132 2.91 -9.66 6.92
N HIS A 133 4.00 -9.10 6.38
CA HIS A 133 4.24 -8.99 4.95
C HIS A 133 5.72 -9.20 4.62
N HIS A 134 5.98 -9.69 3.41
CA HIS A 134 7.33 -9.68 2.86
C HIS A 134 7.75 -8.24 2.54
N TRP A 135 9.05 -7.95 2.59
CA TRP A 135 9.59 -6.65 2.20
C TRP A 135 9.18 -6.26 0.77
N SER A 136 9.11 -7.24 -0.15
CA SER A 136 8.66 -7.03 -1.54
C SER A 136 7.21 -6.54 -1.62
N ASP A 137 6.33 -7.08 -0.78
CA ASP A 137 4.90 -6.75 -0.77
C ASP A 137 4.68 -5.32 -0.26
N VAL A 138 5.56 -4.87 0.63
CA VAL A 138 5.57 -3.50 1.16
C VAL A 138 6.13 -2.52 0.12
N LEU A 139 7.26 -2.83 -0.53
CA LEU A 139 7.83 -1.98 -1.58
C LEU A 139 6.86 -1.75 -2.75
N ILE A 140 6.23 -2.82 -3.24
CA ILE A 140 5.24 -2.71 -4.33
C ILE A 140 4.02 -1.90 -3.87
N GLY A 141 3.58 -2.08 -2.62
CA GLY A 141 2.52 -1.27 -2.04
C GLY A 141 2.85 0.22 -2.04
N GLN A 142 4.07 0.60 -1.62
CA GLN A 142 4.52 2.00 -1.64
C GLN A 142 4.55 2.55 -3.07
N PHE A 143 5.13 1.82 -4.00
CA PHE A 143 5.22 2.24 -5.40
C PHE A 143 3.84 2.47 -6.02
N VAL A 144 2.92 1.51 -5.85
CA VAL A 144 1.53 1.61 -6.34
C VAL A 144 0.84 2.82 -5.73
N GLY A 145 1.04 3.09 -4.44
CA GLY A 145 0.42 4.23 -3.77
C GLY A 145 0.89 5.59 -4.33
N ILE A 146 2.20 5.76 -4.53
CA ILE A 146 2.76 6.98 -5.15
C ILE A 146 2.23 7.14 -6.58
N PHE A 147 2.18 6.04 -7.34
CA PHE A 147 1.72 6.06 -8.73
C PHE A 147 0.25 6.48 -8.85
N ILE A 148 -0.64 5.95 -8.00
CA ILE A 148 -2.05 6.36 -7.94
C ILE A 148 -2.16 7.84 -7.57
N ALA A 149 -1.43 8.29 -6.55
CA ALA A 149 -1.44 9.69 -6.13
C ALA A 149 -1.02 10.62 -7.27
N TYR A 150 0.02 10.26 -8.02
CA TYR A 150 0.47 11.00 -9.20
C TYR A 150 -0.63 11.10 -10.27
N ILE A 151 -1.28 9.99 -10.65
CA ILE A 151 -2.36 10.01 -11.64
C ILE A 151 -3.50 10.93 -11.21
N ILE A 152 -3.94 10.82 -9.96
CA ILE A 152 -5.07 11.62 -9.47
C ILE A 152 -4.72 13.12 -9.49
N VAL A 153 -3.53 13.46 -9.00
CA VAL A 153 -3.10 14.86 -8.90
C VAL A 153 -2.88 15.50 -10.27
N PHE A 154 -2.15 14.82 -11.16
CA PHE A 154 -1.73 15.45 -12.42
C PHE A 154 -2.74 15.25 -13.54
N LYS A 155 -3.43 14.10 -13.61
CA LYS A 155 -4.35 13.78 -14.71
C LYS A 155 -5.79 14.12 -14.38
N ILE A 156 -6.28 13.75 -13.20
CA ILE A 156 -7.70 13.89 -12.85
C ILE A 156 -8.00 15.30 -12.33
N THR A 157 -7.30 15.73 -11.28
CA THR A 157 -7.54 17.06 -10.68
C THR A 157 -6.91 18.19 -11.48
N ARG A 158 -5.91 17.88 -12.34
CA ARG A 158 -5.14 18.87 -13.12
C ARG A 158 -4.62 20.00 -12.24
N MET A 159 -4.21 19.69 -11.00
CA MET A 159 -3.87 20.68 -9.97
C MET A 159 -2.73 21.62 -10.42
N PHE A 160 -1.83 21.15 -11.28
CA PHE A 160 -0.71 21.94 -11.82
C PHE A 160 -0.94 22.46 -13.26
N SER A 161 -2.14 22.31 -13.82
CA SER A 161 -2.43 22.81 -15.18
C SER A 161 -2.57 24.33 -15.14
N LYS A 162 -1.64 25.06 -15.77
CA LYS A 162 -1.77 26.51 -15.97
C LYS A 162 -3.04 26.79 -16.79
N THR A 163 -4.05 27.41 -16.19
CA THR A 163 -5.14 28.02 -16.97
C THR A 163 -4.54 29.20 -17.72
N LYS A 164 -4.41 29.08 -19.05
CA LYS A 164 -4.21 30.26 -19.90
C LYS A 164 -5.51 31.07 -19.79
N ILE A 165 -5.48 32.16 -19.05
CA ILE A 165 -6.51 33.19 -19.11
C ILE A 165 -6.14 33.99 -20.37
N LEU A 166 -6.92 33.78 -21.43
CA LEU A 166 -6.98 34.66 -22.59
C LEU A 166 -7.97 35.79 -22.26
#